data_AF-A0A4R1VRB5-F1
#
_entry.id   AF-A0A4R1VRB5-F1
#
_cell.length_a   1.000
_cell.length_b   1.000
_cell.length_c   1.000
_cell.angle_alpha   90.00
_cell.angle_beta   90.00
_cell.angle_gamma   90.00
#
_symmetry.space_group_name_H-M   'P 1'
#
loop_
_entity.id
_entity.type
_entity.pdbx_description
1 polymer ?
#
loop_
_entity_poly.entity_id
_entity_poly.type
_entity_poly.pdbx_seq_one_letter_code
_entity_poly.pdbx_strand_id
1 'polypeptide(L)'
;MPMPGSKTGSAAARTPASAGSPSRLFALNAAWLELALTAIDLIAWAQHLLLDGDLATCEPKALRYRLLHTAACITRGQRRTYVRLAEHWTWARDLAAAFARLA
;
A
#
# COMPACT_ATOMS: atom_id res chain seq x y z
N MET A 1 -57.91 24.90 -25.41
CA MET A 1 -56.77 24.11 -25.94
C MET A 1 -55.72 25.07 -26.52
N PRO A 2 -54.63 25.39 -25.81
CA PRO A 2 -53.48 26.10 -26.39
C PRO A 2 -52.32 25.12 -26.69
N MET A 3 -51.69 25.30 -27.86
CA MET A 3 -50.50 24.56 -28.29
C MET A 3 -49.23 25.07 -27.59
N PRO A 4 -48.22 24.22 -27.32
CA PRO A 4 -47.01 24.63 -26.61
C PRO A 4 -45.97 25.24 -27.56
N GLY A 5 -45.28 26.27 -27.07
CA GLY A 5 -44.20 26.96 -27.78
C GLY A 5 -42.94 26.12 -27.95
N SER A 6 -42.35 26.19 -29.14
CA SER A 6 -41.06 25.60 -29.48
C SER A 6 -39.92 26.50 -29.00
N LYS A 7 -39.30 26.19 -27.86
CA LYS A 7 -37.95 26.66 -27.53
C LYS A 7 -36.95 25.63 -28.04
N THR A 8 -36.40 25.85 -29.24
CA THR A 8 -35.16 25.23 -29.70
C THR A 8 -34.00 25.81 -28.90
N GLY A 9 -33.80 25.31 -27.68
CA GLY A 9 -32.55 25.48 -26.96
C GLY A 9 -31.52 24.54 -27.56
N SER A 10 -30.55 25.08 -28.29
CA SER A 10 -29.36 24.37 -28.74
C SER A 10 -28.61 23.87 -27.51
N ALA A 11 -28.78 22.59 -27.18
CA ALA A 11 -27.95 21.92 -26.19
C ALA A 11 -26.59 21.70 -26.83
N ALA A 12 -25.66 22.62 -26.58
CA ALA A 12 -24.26 22.44 -26.90
C ALA A 12 -23.80 21.11 -26.27
N ALA A 13 -23.49 20.15 -27.13
CA ALA A 13 -22.97 18.85 -26.73
C ALA A 13 -21.72 19.10 -25.87
N ARG A 14 -21.83 18.79 -24.57
CA ARG A 14 -20.67 18.75 -23.69
C ARG A 14 -19.82 17.58 -24.19
N THR A 15 -18.82 17.88 -24.99
CA THR A 15 -17.80 16.92 -25.38
C THR A 15 -17.31 16.26 -24.08
N PRO A 16 -17.41 14.92 -23.94
CA PRO A 16 -16.80 14.28 -22.78
C PRO A 16 -15.32 14.66 -22.84
N ALA A 17 -14.84 15.36 -21.79
CA ALA A 17 -13.43 15.63 -21.63
C ALA A 17 -12.72 14.29 -21.85
N SER A 18 -11.86 14.23 -22.86
CA SER A 18 -11.21 13.02 -23.33
C SER A 18 -10.80 12.17 -22.13
N ALA A 19 -11.47 11.03 -21.94
CA ALA A 19 -10.99 10.03 -20.99
C ALA A 19 -9.51 9.82 -21.30
N GLY A 20 -8.65 10.03 -20.29
CA GLY A 20 -7.21 10.18 -20.49
C GLY A 20 -6.66 9.13 -21.45
N SER A 21 -5.76 9.55 -22.34
CA SER A 21 -5.21 8.67 -23.38
C SER A 21 -4.80 7.31 -22.79
N PRO A 22 -5.13 6.18 -23.44
CA PRO A 22 -4.89 4.84 -22.89
C PRO A 22 -3.40 4.60 -22.57
N SER A 23 -2.49 5.30 -23.26
CA SER A 23 -1.05 5.34 -22.94
C SER A 23 -0.74 5.85 -21.53
N ARG A 24 -1.51 6.81 -21.00
CA ARG A 24 -1.33 7.37 -19.66
C ARG A 24 -1.81 6.41 -18.59
N LEU A 25 -2.91 5.71 -18.86
CA LEU A 25 -3.41 4.62 -18.00
C LEU A 25 -2.45 3.42 -18.03
N PHE A 26 -1.86 3.11 -19.19
CA PHE A 26 -0.83 2.08 -19.32
C PHE A 26 0.43 2.40 -18.53
N ALA A 27 0.95 3.64 -18.64
CA ALA A 27 2.11 4.07 -17.86
C ALA A 27 1.83 4.05 -16.35
N LEU A 28 0.63 4.45 -15.93
CA LEU A 28 0.21 4.36 -14.52
C LEU A 28 0.13 2.90 -14.03
N ASN A 29 -0.40 2.00 -14.86
CA ASN A 29 -0.46 0.57 -14.56
C ASN A 29 0.94 -0.06 -14.49
N ALA A 30 1.87 0.37 -15.35
CA ALA A 30 3.25 -0.07 -15.29
C ALA A 30 3.93 0.36 -13.99
N ALA A 31 3.78 1.62 -13.59
CA ALA A 31 4.31 2.10 -12.31
C ALA A 31 3.72 1.35 -11.11
N TRP A 32 2.42 1.03 -11.15
CA TRP A 32 1.77 0.20 -10.14
C TRP A 32 2.33 -1.23 -10.10
N LEU A 33 2.57 -1.82 -11.26
CA LEU A 33 3.13 -3.17 -11.36
C LEU A 33 4.55 -3.21 -10.79
N GLU A 34 5.40 -2.25 -11.16
CA GLU A 34 6.77 -2.14 -10.63
C GLU A 34 6.79 -1.99 -9.10
N LEU A 35 5.89 -1.15 -8.56
CA LEU A 35 5.76 -0.98 -7.12
C LEU A 35 5.27 -2.27 -6.44
N ALA A 36 4.32 -2.98 -7.05
CA ALA A 36 3.81 -4.25 -6.52
C ALA A 36 4.89 -5.33 -6.51
N LEU A 37 5.68 -5.45 -7.59
CA LEU A 37 6.80 -6.39 -7.67
C LEU A 37 7.87 -6.07 -6.63
N THR A 38 8.28 -4.80 -6.54
CA THR A 38 9.25 -4.35 -5.53
C THR A 38 8.76 -4.67 -4.12
N ALA A 39 7.48 -4.43 -3.82
CA ALA A 39 6.91 -4.73 -2.51
C ALA A 39 6.93 -6.25 -2.20
N ILE A 40 6.64 -7.10 -3.19
CA ILE A 40 6.70 -8.56 -3.03
C ILE A 40 8.15 -9.01 -2.78
N ASP A 41 9.12 -8.47 -3.51
CA ASP A 41 10.54 -8.79 -3.31
C ASP A 41 11.02 -8.38 -1.91
N LEU A 42 10.64 -7.19 -1.44
CA LEU A 42 10.95 -6.72 -0.09
C LEU A 42 10.33 -7.62 0.99
N ILE A 43 9.10 -8.09 0.79
CA ILE A 43 8.43 -9.03 1.71
C ILE A 43 9.18 -10.36 1.73
N ALA A 44 9.52 -10.91 0.57
CA ALA A 44 10.23 -12.18 0.46
C ALA A 44 11.61 -12.11 1.16
N TRP A 45 12.35 -11.03 0.98
CA TRP A 45 13.63 -10.82 1.66
C TRP A 45 13.46 -10.64 3.16
N ALA A 46 12.46 -9.88 3.61
CA ALA A 46 12.17 -9.73 5.04
C ALA A 46 11.82 -11.09 5.68
N GLN A 47 11.01 -11.91 5.01
CA GLN A 47 10.66 -13.25 5.46
C GLN A 47 11.86 -14.20 5.51
N HIS A 48 12.76 -14.11 4.53
CA HIS A 48 13.93 -14.99 4.45
C HIS A 48 15.05 -14.61 5.43
N LEU A 49 15.26 -13.30 5.65
CA LEU A 49 16.42 -12.81 6.41
C LEU A 49 16.09 -12.48 7.87
N LEU A 50 14.86 -12.04 8.16
CA LEU A 50 14.55 -11.40 9.44
C LEU A 50 13.55 -12.18 10.28
N LEU A 51 12.78 -13.10 9.69
CA LEU A 51 11.67 -13.81 10.34
C LEU A 51 11.93 -15.31 10.41
N ASP A 52 11.30 -15.97 11.39
CA ASP A 52 11.39 -17.42 11.59
C ASP A 52 10.00 -18.04 11.77
N GLY A 53 9.96 -19.38 11.74
CA GLY A 53 8.77 -20.16 12.01
C GLY A 53 7.60 -19.77 11.10
N ASP A 54 6.41 -19.65 11.69
CA ASP A 54 5.18 -19.37 10.94
C ASP A 54 5.21 -18.03 10.19
N LEU A 55 6.00 -17.05 10.63
CA LEU A 55 6.08 -15.73 9.99
C LEU A 55 6.98 -15.74 8.75
N ALA A 56 7.95 -16.66 8.68
CA ALA A 56 8.83 -16.82 7.51
C ALA A 56 8.08 -17.45 6.32
N THR A 57 7.07 -18.29 6.58
CA THR A 57 6.33 -19.02 5.54
C THR A 57 4.90 -18.54 5.33
N CYS A 58 4.41 -17.59 6.13
CA CYS A 58 3.03 -17.12 5.99
C CYS A 58 2.80 -16.37 4.67
N GLU A 59 1.55 -16.39 4.21
CA GLU A 59 1.13 -15.58 3.06
C GLU A 59 1.36 -14.08 3.32
N PRO A 60 1.72 -13.29 2.29
CA PRO A 60 1.94 -11.84 2.42
C PRO A 60 0.77 -11.09 3.05
N LYS A 61 -0.46 -11.55 2.80
CA LYS A 61 -1.67 -10.98 3.40
C LYS A 61 -1.68 -11.16 4.92
N ALA A 62 -1.29 -12.33 5.42
CA ALA A 62 -1.19 -12.58 6.85
C ALA A 62 -0.10 -11.69 7.47
N LEU A 63 1.05 -11.59 6.82
CA LEU A 63 2.16 -10.74 7.25
C LEU A 63 1.75 -9.26 7.34
N ARG A 64 0.94 -8.78 6.38
CA ARG A 64 0.42 -7.42 6.38
C ARG A 64 -0.33 -7.11 7.68
N TYR A 65 -1.26 -7.97 8.09
CA TYR A 65 -2.03 -7.73 9.31
C TYR A 65 -1.25 -8.01 10.59
N ARG A 66 -0.35 -8.99 10.56
CA ARG A 66 0.40 -9.43 11.75
C ARG A 66 1.60 -8.57 12.07
N LEU A 67 2.25 -7.93 11.09
CA LEU A 67 3.47 -7.14 11.33
C LEU A 67 3.39 -5.76 10.67
N LEU A 68 3.01 -5.68 9.39
CA LEU A 68 3.19 -4.44 8.60
C LEU A 68 2.09 -3.38 8.84
N HIS A 69 0.96 -3.77 9.43
CA HIS A 69 -0.14 -2.88 9.77
C HIS A 69 -0.10 -2.41 11.23
N THR A 70 0.81 -2.97 12.04
CA THR A 70 0.86 -2.65 13.46
C THR A 70 1.20 -1.18 13.70
N ALA A 71 0.58 -0.59 14.72
CA ALA A 71 0.97 0.72 15.19
C ALA A 71 2.27 0.61 16.00
N ALA A 72 3.39 0.96 15.38
CA ALA A 72 4.68 1.10 16.05
C ALA A 72 5.18 2.54 15.89
N CYS A 73 5.84 3.07 16.92
CA CYS A 73 6.50 4.36 16.83
C CYS A 73 8.01 4.15 16.67
N ILE A 74 8.57 4.65 15.57
CA ILE A 74 10.01 4.62 15.32
C ILE A 74 10.57 5.99 15.70
N THR A 75 11.46 6.02 16.71
CA THR A 75 12.19 7.23 17.09
C THR A 75 13.67 7.05 16.82
N ARG A 76 14.35 8.13 16.42
CA ARG A 76 15.79 8.13 16.14
C ARG A 76 16.48 9.10 17.09
N GLY A 77 17.54 8.67 17.74
CA GLY A 77 18.28 9.51 18.69
C GLY A 77 19.60 8.89 19.10
N GLN A 78 20.61 9.72 19.41
CA GLN A 78 21.94 9.25 19.86
C GLN A 78 22.56 8.19 18.92
N ARG A 79 22.42 8.38 17.59
CA ARG A 79 22.85 7.44 16.54
C ARG A 79 22.20 6.04 16.64
N ARG A 80 21.09 5.91 17.34
CA ARG A 80 20.31 4.67 17.51
C ARG A 80 18.88 4.86 17.00
N THR A 81 18.30 3.76 16.51
CA THR A 81 16.89 3.67 16.13
C THR A 81 16.17 2.87 17.21
N TYR A 82 15.09 3.44 17.74
CA TYR A 82 14.24 2.81 18.74
C TYR A 82 12.88 2.50 18.12
N VAL A 83 12.44 1.25 18.25
CA VAL A 83 11.10 0.82 17.86
C VAL A 83 10.29 0.60 19.13
N ARG A 84 9.24 1.39 19.33
CA ARG A 84 8.32 1.26 20.45
C ARG A 84 7.13 0.41 20.03
N LEU A 85 6.96 -0.73 20.70
CA LEU A 85 5.92 -1.72 20.45
C LEU A 85 4.96 -1.79 21.64
N ALA A 86 3.71 -2.14 21.38
CA ALA A 86 2.73 -2.39 22.44
C ALA A 86 3.11 -3.63 23.26
N GLU A 87 3.03 -3.54 24.59
CA GLU A 87 3.54 -4.54 25.52
C GLU A 87 2.88 -5.92 25.38
N HIS A 88 1.56 -5.96 25.21
CA HIS A 88 0.78 -7.22 25.16
C HIS A 88 0.44 -7.69 23.75
N TRP A 89 1.13 -7.17 22.74
CA TRP A 89 0.87 -7.57 21.37
C TRP A 89 1.59 -8.87 20.99
N THR A 90 0.84 -9.83 20.43
CA THR A 90 1.30 -11.21 20.19
C THR A 90 2.61 -11.32 19.40
N TRP A 91 2.80 -10.47 18.38
CA TRP A 91 3.98 -10.52 17.51
C TRP A 91 5.04 -9.44 17.85
N ALA A 92 4.92 -8.78 19.01
CA ALA A 92 5.86 -7.73 19.42
C ALA A 92 7.30 -8.26 19.52
N ARG A 93 7.46 -9.46 20.07
CA ARG A 93 8.78 -10.10 20.22
C ARG A 93 9.38 -10.46 18.86
N ASP A 94 8.56 -11.00 17.95
CA ASP A 94 9.01 -11.38 16.61
C ASP A 94 9.47 -10.14 15.83
N LEU A 95 8.71 -9.05 15.91
CA LEU A 95 9.09 -7.80 15.26
C LEU A 95 10.35 -7.19 15.90
N ALA A 96 10.48 -7.23 17.22
CA ALA A 96 11.68 -6.75 17.91
C ALA A 96 12.93 -7.56 17.51
N ALA A 97 12.80 -8.89 17.42
CA ALA A 97 13.88 -9.77 16.97
C ALA A 97 14.27 -9.50 15.50
N ALA A 98 13.30 -9.28 14.63
CA ALA A 98 13.55 -8.91 13.24
C ALA A 98 14.38 -7.62 13.12
N PHE A 99 14.05 -6.58 13.89
CA PHE A 99 14.85 -5.35 13.93
C PHE A 99 16.24 -5.55 14.57
N ALA A 100 16.37 -6.44 15.55
CA ALA A 100 17.66 -6.76 16.15
C ALA A 100 18.60 -7.49 15.18
N ARG A 101 18.08 -8.28 14.23
CA ARG A 101 18.87 -8.94 13.17
C ARG A 101 19.34 -7.99 12.08
N LEU A 102 18.60 -6.91 11.88
CA LEU A 102 18.90 -5.91 10.86
C LEU A 102 19.99 -4.90 11.30
N ALA A 103 20.20 -4.74 12.60
CA ALA A 103 21.09 -3.75 13.21
C ALA A 103 22.55 -4.22 13.28
#